data_AF-A0A8T4SU61-F1
#
_entry.id   AF-A0A8T4SU61-F1
#
_cell.length_a   1.000
_cell.length_b   1.000
_cell.length_c   1.000
_cell.angle_alpha   90.00
_cell.angle_beta   90.00
_cell.angle_gamma   90.00
#
_symmetry.space_group_name_H-M   'P 1'
#
loop_
_entity.id
_entity.type
_entity.pdbx_description
1 polymer ?
#
loop_
_entity_poly.entity_id
_entity_poly.type
_entity_poly.pdbx_seq_one_letter_code
_entity_poly.pdbx_strand_id
1 'polypeptide(L)'
;MTLVDLGWIGLICLAGLVLFLISKKKNSMVAEIAVFLFIISFLNLLGLGKRAATHRWFWYIYLCFFFGYAVYFALSFIKKEWRTYAVYAASLFLLAGFAYAVYVPSEKQWPGVMDKYNWESFTWIQKNIPEDAQIFYWYGDALQQGAVLYNAQHIGYKINPEYIGKAIQERRVARVYAFGLADSYAAYLCDATPFSYGYYIVNPKTRNATCMKGSSVITPSVPYERDICENEYHYFNAQSSNEPLSQYSLIVRQALLEGNMSEEIYRNDLVSIIKLKQTGVDCIGNITLSTA
;
A
#
# COMPACT_ATOMS: atom_id res chain seq x y z
N MET A 1 -3.25 11.28 -12.57
CA MET A 1 -4.60 11.85 -12.77
C MET A 1 -4.57 12.98 -13.78
N THR A 2 -4.52 12.62 -15.05
CA THR A 2 -4.93 13.44 -16.19
C THR A 2 -6.47 13.46 -16.30
N LEU A 3 -7.04 14.26 -17.20
CA LEU A 3 -8.48 14.20 -17.52
C LEU A 3 -8.93 12.82 -18.01
N VAL A 4 -8.01 12.01 -18.54
CA VAL A 4 -8.25 10.63 -18.98
C VAL A 4 -8.50 9.71 -17.77
N ASP A 5 -7.82 9.96 -16.65
CA ASP A 5 -7.93 9.17 -15.42
C ASP A 5 -9.25 9.41 -14.67
N LEU A 6 -10.01 10.46 -15.02
CA LEU A 6 -11.32 10.75 -14.46
C LEU A 6 -12.43 9.83 -15.02
N GLY A 7 -12.20 9.22 -16.18
CA GLY A 7 -13.15 8.35 -16.86
C GLY A 7 -14.52 8.99 -17.15
N TRP A 8 -15.51 8.17 -17.46
CA TRP A 8 -16.87 8.62 -17.76
C TRP A 8 -17.58 9.24 -16.55
N ILE A 9 -17.24 8.82 -15.32
CA ILE A 9 -17.79 9.38 -14.08
C ILE A 9 -17.41 10.86 -13.95
N GLY A 10 -16.15 11.21 -14.24
CA GLY A 10 -15.71 12.59 -14.22
C GLY A 10 -16.43 13.47 -15.25
N LEU A 11 -16.78 12.94 -16.42
CA LEU A 11 -17.58 13.67 -17.41
C LEU A 11 -18.97 14.02 -16.89
N ILE A 12 -19.63 13.09 -16.17
CA ILE A 12 -20.92 13.35 -15.54
C ILE A 12 -20.81 14.40 -14.44
N CYS A 13 -19.75 14.34 -13.62
CA CYS A 13 -19.48 15.37 -12.61
C CYS A 13 -19.27 16.75 -13.24
N LEU A 14 -18.52 16.84 -14.35
CA LEU A 14 -18.32 18.09 -15.08
C LEU A 14 -19.63 18.62 -15.67
N ALA A 15 -20.46 17.75 -16.26
CA ALA A 15 -21.79 18.14 -16.72
C ALA A 15 -22.65 18.68 -15.57
N GLY A 16 -22.61 18.03 -14.41
CA GLY A 16 -23.30 18.49 -13.20
C GLY A 16 -22.82 19.86 -12.71
N LEU A 17 -21.52 20.12 -12.74
CA LEU A 17 -20.94 21.42 -12.42
C LEU A 17 -21.42 22.50 -13.38
N VAL A 18 -21.35 22.25 -14.70
CA VAL A 18 -21.83 23.20 -15.72
C VAL A 18 -23.32 23.48 -15.56
N LEU A 19 -24.14 22.44 -15.37
CA LEU A 19 -25.58 22.59 -15.13
C LEU A 19 -25.87 23.39 -13.86
N PHE A 20 -25.10 23.17 -12.78
CA PHE A 20 -25.23 23.92 -11.54
C PHE A 20 -24.92 25.42 -11.73
N LEU A 21 -23.83 25.74 -12.44
CA LEU A 21 -23.45 27.11 -12.76
C LEU A 21 -24.50 27.83 -13.64
N ILE A 22 -25.03 27.15 -14.66
CA ILE A 22 -26.08 27.68 -15.55
C ILE A 22 -27.39 27.90 -14.81
N SER A 23 -27.72 27.06 -13.83
CA SER A 23 -28.96 27.15 -13.07
C SER A 23 -29.06 28.41 -12.18
N LYS A 24 -27.99 29.22 -12.10
CA LYS A 24 -27.90 30.46 -11.31
C LYS A 24 -28.43 30.31 -9.88
N LYS A 25 -28.35 29.11 -9.29
CA LYS A 25 -28.73 28.90 -7.89
C LYS A 25 -27.76 29.69 -7.02
N LYS A 26 -28.28 30.62 -6.21
CA LYS A 26 -27.45 31.40 -5.27
C LYS A 26 -26.81 30.46 -4.25
N ASN A 27 -25.48 30.58 -4.12
CA ASN A 27 -24.60 30.03 -3.09
C ASN A 27 -25.07 28.75 -2.41
N SER A 28 -24.70 27.61 -3.01
CA SER A 28 -24.64 26.37 -2.25
C SER A 28 -23.24 26.26 -1.64
N MET A 29 -23.14 26.49 -0.33
CA MET A 29 -21.91 26.26 0.44
C MET A 29 -21.34 24.86 0.15
N VAL A 30 -22.20 23.87 -0.08
CA VAL A 30 -21.82 22.50 -0.44
C VAL A 30 -21.09 22.45 -1.80
N ALA A 31 -21.60 23.15 -2.81
CA ALA A 31 -20.97 23.22 -4.13
C ALA A 31 -19.61 23.95 -4.07
N GLU A 32 -19.53 25.03 -3.29
CA GLU A 32 -18.29 25.79 -3.10
C GLU A 32 -17.22 24.94 -2.39
N ILE A 33 -17.59 24.23 -1.32
CA ILE A 33 -16.69 23.30 -0.61
C ILE A 33 -16.24 22.16 -1.54
N ALA A 34 -17.15 21.59 -2.33
CA ALA A 34 -16.84 20.54 -3.29
C ALA A 34 -15.77 20.99 -4.30
N VAL A 35 -15.94 22.17 -4.90
CA VAL A 35 -14.95 22.74 -5.85
C VAL A 35 -13.63 23.05 -5.14
N PHE A 36 -13.66 23.65 -3.96
CA PHE A 36 -12.47 23.97 -3.19
C PHE A 36 -11.63 22.73 -2.86
N LEU A 37 -12.26 21.68 -2.32
CA LEU A 37 -11.58 20.41 -2.01
C LEU A 37 -11.05 19.71 -3.26
N PHE A 38 -11.80 19.77 -4.37
CA PHE A 38 -11.32 19.25 -5.65
C PHE A 38 -10.09 20.01 -6.15
N ILE A 39 -10.06 21.33 -6.08
CA ILE A 39 -8.88 22.13 -6.48
C ILE A 39 -7.67 21.82 -5.59
N ILE A 40 -7.85 21.74 -4.26
CA ILE A 40 -6.77 21.38 -3.32
C ILE A 40 -6.08 20.08 -3.74
N SER A 41 -6.86 19.13 -4.24
CA SER A 41 -6.38 17.82 -4.68
C SER A 41 -5.34 17.87 -5.81
N PHE A 42 -5.30 18.98 -6.59
CA PHE A 42 -4.32 19.20 -7.66
C PHE A 42 -3.16 20.11 -7.26
N LEU A 43 -3.17 20.71 -6.08
CA LEU A 43 -2.05 21.54 -5.62
C LEU A 43 -0.76 20.74 -5.40
N ASN A 44 -0.83 19.41 -5.44
CA ASN A 44 0.35 18.55 -5.51
C ASN A 44 1.22 18.84 -6.75
N LEU A 45 0.60 19.26 -7.86
CA LEU A 45 1.29 19.68 -9.10
C LEU A 45 2.03 21.02 -8.91
N LEU A 46 1.65 21.80 -7.90
CA LEU A 46 2.26 23.08 -7.54
C LEU A 46 3.24 22.95 -6.35
N GLY A 47 3.66 21.73 -6.01
CA GLY A 47 4.70 21.50 -5.02
C GLY A 47 4.23 21.29 -3.58
N LEU A 48 2.91 21.26 -3.29
CA LEU A 48 2.39 20.99 -1.94
C LEU A 48 2.52 19.51 -1.48
N GLY A 49 3.23 18.69 -2.25
CA GLY A 49 3.75 17.39 -1.83
C GLY A 49 2.69 16.34 -1.45
N LYS A 50 3.06 15.46 -0.50
CA LYS A 50 2.30 14.25 -0.15
C LYS A 50 0.90 14.53 0.42
N ARG A 51 0.70 15.64 1.17
CA ARG A 51 -0.61 15.96 1.78
C ARG A 51 -1.65 16.34 0.74
N ALA A 52 -1.29 17.16 -0.25
CA ALA A 52 -2.18 17.46 -1.37
C ALA A 52 -2.44 16.22 -2.24
N ALA A 53 -1.44 15.34 -2.39
CA ALA A 53 -1.60 14.06 -3.07
C ALA A 53 -2.60 13.13 -2.36
N THR A 54 -2.71 13.17 -1.03
CA THR A 54 -3.74 12.41 -0.29
C THR A 54 -5.15 12.86 -0.66
N HIS A 55 -5.39 14.17 -0.77
CA HIS A 55 -6.68 14.72 -1.22
C HIS A 55 -7.04 14.30 -2.65
N ARG A 56 -6.04 14.08 -3.51
CA ARG A 56 -6.23 13.59 -4.89
C ARG A 56 -6.97 12.27 -4.96
N TRP A 57 -6.78 11.39 -3.98
CA TRP A 57 -7.49 10.11 -3.93
C TRP A 57 -8.97 10.25 -3.59
N PHE A 58 -9.42 11.41 -3.10
CA PHE A 58 -10.80 11.63 -2.67
C PHE A 58 -11.63 12.49 -3.65
N TRP A 59 -11.11 12.73 -4.85
CA TRP A 59 -11.76 13.59 -5.85
C TRP A 59 -13.21 13.20 -6.15
N TYR A 60 -13.52 11.90 -6.17
CA TYR A 60 -14.86 11.37 -6.43
C TYR A 60 -15.84 11.69 -5.30
N ILE A 61 -15.35 11.78 -4.06
CA ILE A 61 -16.15 12.22 -2.91
C ILE A 61 -16.45 13.71 -3.07
N TYR A 62 -15.45 14.51 -3.43
CA TYR A 62 -15.63 15.95 -3.58
C TYR A 62 -16.61 16.29 -4.70
N LEU A 63 -16.58 15.56 -5.82
CA LEU A 63 -17.46 15.80 -6.96
C LEU A 63 -18.83 15.09 -6.88
N CYS A 64 -19.11 14.29 -5.84
CA CYS A 64 -20.35 13.52 -5.75
C CYS A 64 -21.60 14.41 -5.75
N PHE A 65 -21.49 15.63 -5.20
CA PHE A 65 -22.55 16.63 -5.25
C PHE A 65 -22.96 16.95 -6.68
N PHE A 66 -21.98 17.17 -7.57
CA PHE A 66 -22.24 17.50 -8.97
C PHE A 66 -22.79 16.30 -9.74
N PHE A 67 -22.30 15.09 -9.44
CA PHE A 67 -22.91 13.87 -9.96
C PHE A 67 -24.40 13.78 -9.59
N GLY A 68 -24.73 13.96 -8.31
CA GLY A 68 -26.12 13.99 -7.83
C GLY A 68 -26.95 15.09 -8.49
N TYR A 69 -26.36 16.27 -8.72
CA TYR A 69 -27.02 17.37 -9.42
C TYR A 69 -27.32 17.03 -10.88
N ALA A 70 -26.39 16.39 -11.59
CA ALA A 70 -26.61 15.92 -12.96
C ALA A 70 -27.75 14.90 -13.04
N VAL A 71 -27.76 13.93 -12.12
CA VAL A 71 -28.84 12.93 -12.02
C VAL A 71 -30.18 13.61 -11.71
N TYR A 72 -30.22 14.53 -10.75
CA TYR A 72 -31.43 15.30 -10.43
C TYR A 72 -31.97 16.05 -11.64
N PHE A 73 -31.09 16.70 -12.40
CA PHE A 73 -31.46 17.44 -13.60
C PHE A 73 -32.01 16.50 -14.67
N ALA A 74 -31.37 15.35 -14.91
CA ALA A 74 -31.88 14.34 -15.84
C ALA A 74 -33.28 13.82 -15.44
N LEU A 75 -33.49 13.55 -14.15
CA LEU A 75 -34.79 13.11 -13.62
C LEU A 75 -35.87 14.20 -13.69
N SER A 76 -35.50 15.47 -13.84
CA SER A 76 -36.46 16.57 -13.94
C SER A 76 -37.24 16.59 -15.26
N PHE A 77 -36.74 15.90 -16.30
CA PHE A 77 -37.44 15.73 -17.57
C PHE A 77 -38.53 14.66 -17.53
N ILE A 78 -38.59 13.86 -16.46
CA ILE A 78 -39.60 12.82 -16.29
C ILE A 78 -40.91 13.45 -15.83
N LYS A 79 -42.03 12.97 -16.39
CA LYS A 79 -43.38 13.41 -16.00
C LYS A 79 -43.55 13.32 -14.49
N LYS A 80 -44.17 14.35 -13.89
CA LYS A 80 -44.30 14.52 -12.44
C LYS A 80 -44.87 13.30 -11.72
N GLU A 81 -45.84 12.63 -12.33
CA GLU A 81 -46.49 11.40 -11.82
C GLU A 81 -45.54 10.21 -11.70
N TRP A 82 -44.53 10.12 -12.58
CA TRP A 82 -43.53 9.05 -12.59
C TRP A 82 -42.27 9.40 -11.82
N ARG A 83 -42.12 10.66 -11.38
CA ARG A 83 -40.87 11.18 -10.83
C ARG A 83 -40.43 10.44 -9.57
N THR A 84 -41.37 10.12 -8.67
CA THR A 84 -41.07 9.37 -7.44
C THR A 84 -40.55 7.97 -7.77
N TYR A 85 -41.22 7.25 -8.69
CA TYR A 85 -40.77 5.94 -9.15
C TYR A 85 -39.40 6.00 -9.83
N ALA A 86 -39.15 7.03 -10.63
CA ALA A 86 -37.87 7.24 -11.29
C ALA A 86 -36.73 7.52 -10.31
N VAL A 87 -36.99 8.25 -9.21
CA VAL A 87 -36.01 8.43 -8.13
C VAL A 87 -35.68 7.09 -7.48
N TYR A 88 -36.70 6.28 -7.13
CA TYR A 88 -36.46 4.96 -6.54
C TYR A 88 -35.69 4.03 -7.48
N ALA A 89 -36.05 4.01 -8.77
CA ALA A 89 -35.35 3.23 -9.77
C ALA A 89 -33.88 3.67 -9.92
N ALA A 90 -33.62 4.98 -9.98
CA ALA A 90 -32.25 5.51 -10.05
C ALA A 90 -31.44 5.16 -8.80
N SER A 91 -32.03 5.29 -7.61
CA SER A 91 -31.38 4.91 -6.34
C SER A 91 -31.06 3.42 -6.28
N LEU A 92 -32.00 2.55 -6.67
CA LEU A 92 -31.78 1.10 -6.73
C LEU A 92 -30.70 0.73 -7.75
N PHE A 93 -30.69 1.38 -8.91
CA PHE A 93 -29.66 1.19 -9.93
C PHE A 93 -28.27 1.58 -9.41
N LEU A 94 -28.14 2.73 -8.73
CA LEU A 94 -26.88 3.16 -8.12
C LEU A 94 -26.45 2.22 -6.99
N LEU A 95 -27.39 1.75 -6.16
CA LEU A 95 -27.12 0.75 -5.12
C LEU A 95 -26.66 -0.59 -5.70
N ALA A 96 -27.31 -1.07 -6.75
CA ALA A 96 -26.91 -2.31 -7.43
C ALA A 96 -25.53 -2.16 -8.09
N GLY A 97 -25.27 -1.02 -8.73
CA GLY A 97 -23.96 -0.69 -9.29
C GLY A 97 -22.87 -0.62 -8.22
N PHE A 98 -23.16 -0.03 -7.06
CA PHE A 98 -22.25 -0.02 -5.93
C PHE A 98 -22.01 -1.43 -5.38
N ALA A 99 -23.06 -2.22 -5.15
CA ALA A 99 -22.95 -3.60 -4.70
C ALA A 99 -22.10 -4.44 -5.66
N TYR A 100 -22.31 -4.27 -6.98
CA TYR A 100 -21.49 -4.92 -8.00
C TYR A 100 -20.03 -4.45 -7.99
N ALA A 101 -19.78 -3.14 -7.86
CA ALA A 101 -18.43 -2.58 -7.83
C ALA A 101 -17.63 -3.01 -6.58
N VAL A 102 -18.31 -3.18 -5.44
CA VAL A 102 -17.70 -3.69 -4.20
C VAL A 102 -17.56 -5.21 -4.23
N TYR A 103 -18.40 -5.90 -5.00
CA TYR A 103 -18.29 -7.34 -5.21
C TYR A 103 -17.12 -7.66 -6.16
N VAL A 104 -15.94 -7.83 -5.58
CA VAL A 104 -14.76 -8.34 -6.28
C VAL A 104 -14.60 -9.82 -5.92
N PRO A 105 -14.80 -10.77 -6.87
CA PRO A 105 -14.48 -12.17 -6.65
C PRO A 105 -13.03 -12.29 -6.16
N SER A 106 -12.76 -13.16 -5.19
CA SER A 106 -11.44 -13.33 -4.58
C SER A 106 -10.32 -13.54 -5.62
N GLU A 107 -10.63 -14.21 -6.73
CA GLU A 107 -9.70 -14.49 -7.83
C GLU A 107 -9.32 -13.25 -8.67
N LYS A 108 -10.10 -12.18 -8.59
CA LYS A 108 -9.84 -10.89 -9.26
C LYS A 108 -9.41 -9.80 -8.29
N GLN A 109 -9.17 -10.15 -7.02
CA GLN A 109 -8.64 -9.18 -6.07
C GLN A 109 -7.23 -8.79 -6.49
N TRP A 110 -6.96 -7.49 -6.49
CA TRP A 110 -5.64 -6.97 -6.80
C TRP A 110 -4.63 -7.58 -5.81
N PRO A 111 -3.43 -8.02 -6.27
CA PRO A 111 -2.42 -8.63 -5.38
C PRO A 111 -1.98 -7.73 -4.21
N GLY A 112 -2.32 -6.44 -4.24
CA GLY A 112 -2.10 -5.47 -3.17
C GLY A 112 -3.16 -5.46 -2.07
N VAL A 113 -4.21 -6.27 -2.16
CA VAL A 113 -5.28 -6.37 -1.14
C VAL A 113 -4.93 -7.46 -0.13
N MET A 114 -5.25 -7.23 1.15
CA MET A 114 -5.12 -8.26 2.18
C MET A 114 -6.04 -9.44 1.86
N ASP A 115 -5.46 -10.63 1.69
CA ASP A 115 -6.20 -11.87 1.50
C ASP A 115 -6.12 -12.79 2.74
N LYS A 116 -6.79 -13.94 2.65
CA LYS A 116 -6.79 -14.93 3.74
C LYS A 116 -5.39 -15.46 4.05
N TYR A 117 -4.55 -15.69 3.03
CA TYR A 117 -3.22 -16.27 3.19
C TYR A 117 -2.24 -15.32 3.90
N ASN A 118 -2.26 -14.03 3.55
CA ASN A 118 -1.50 -12.99 4.25
C ASN A 118 -2.04 -12.74 5.65
N TRP A 119 -3.36 -12.77 5.83
CA TRP A 119 -3.95 -12.59 7.16
C TRP A 119 -3.57 -13.73 8.11
N GLU A 120 -3.61 -14.96 7.62
CA GLU A 120 -3.21 -16.14 8.36
C GLU A 120 -1.73 -16.10 8.74
N SER A 121 -0.85 -15.73 7.81
CA SER A 121 0.58 -15.61 8.10
C SER A 121 0.88 -14.51 9.13
N PHE A 122 0.23 -13.34 9.05
CA PHE A 122 0.39 -12.30 10.07
C PHE A 122 -0.10 -12.74 11.44
N THR A 123 -1.23 -13.44 11.50
CA THR A 123 -1.74 -14.01 12.76
C THR A 123 -0.79 -15.08 13.31
N TRP A 124 -0.16 -15.87 12.44
CA TRP A 124 0.84 -16.86 12.82
C TRP A 124 2.10 -16.19 13.39
N ILE A 125 2.60 -15.14 12.73
CA ILE A 125 3.75 -14.36 13.19
C ILE A 125 3.53 -13.83 14.61
N GLN A 126 2.38 -13.18 14.87
CA GLN A 126 2.05 -12.62 16.19
C GLN A 126 2.20 -13.64 17.34
N LYS A 127 1.94 -14.92 17.06
CA LYS A 127 1.91 -16.01 18.04
C LYS A 127 3.23 -16.76 18.17
N ASN A 128 4.01 -16.85 17.09
CA ASN A 128 5.14 -17.78 17.01
C ASN A 128 6.51 -17.08 16.92
N ILE A 129 6.55 -15.82 16.53
CA ILE A 129 7.80 -15.05 16.45
C ILE A 129 8.01 -14.25 17.75
N PRO A 130 9.24 -14.18 18.30
CA PRO A 130 9.54 -13.38 19.48
C PRO A 130 9.20 -11.90 19.28
N GLU A 131 8.69 -11.24 20.32
CA GLU A 131 8.06 -9.91 20.19
C GLU A 131 9.02 -8.82 19.70
N ASP A 132 10.29 -8.90 20.06
CA ASP A 132 11.37 -7.98 19.68
C ASP A 132 12.05 -8.35 18.35
N ALA A 133 11.68 -9.47 17.75
CA ALA A 133 12.23 -9.90 16.48
C ALA A 133 11.85 -8.95 15.34
N GLN A 134 12.79 -8.81 14.41
CA GLN A 134 12.64 -7.99 13.21
C GLN A 134 12.34 -8.87 12.02
N ILE A 135 11.40 -8.43 11.17
CA ILE A 135 10.95 -9.20 10.01
C ILE A 135 11.28 -8.45 8.73
N PHE A 136 11.96 -9.14 7.82
CA PHE A 136 12.39 -8.59 6.54
C PHE A 136 11.46 -9.09 5.43
N TYR A 137 10.57 -8.21 4.99
CA TYR A 137 9.60 -8.44 3.94
C TYR A 137 10.23 -8.24 2.57
N TRP A 138 10.31 -9.34 1.83
CA TRP A 138 10.65 -9.33 0.41
C TRP A 138 9.49 -8.82 -0.43
N TYR A 139 9.71 -8.71 -1.74
CA TYR A 139 8.74 -8.03 -2.58
C TYR A 139 7.46 -8.86 -2.72
N GLY A 140 6.34 -8.20 -2.43
CA GLY A 140 4.97 -8.61 -2.71
C GLY A 140 4.09 -7.36 -2.67
N ASP A 141 3.07 -7.27 -3.52
CA ASP A 141 2.32 -6.03 -3.72
C ASP A 141 1.66 -5.53 -2.44
N ALA A 142 1.03 -6.45 -1.69
CA ALA A 142 0.41 -6.12 -0.40
C ALA A 142 1.43 -5.63 0.64
N LEU A 143 2.68 -6.10 0.55
CA LEU A 143 3.76 -5.80 1.51
C LEU A 143 4.39 -4.42 1.26
N GLN A 144 4.10 -3.77 0.13
CA GLN A 144 4.60 -2.41 -0.12
C GLN A 144 3.87 -1.35 0.71
N GLN A 145 2.69 -1.70 1.24
CA GLN A 145 1.89 -0.85 2.10
C GLN A 145 2.28 -1.03 3.56
N GLY A 146 2.91 -0.02 4.17
CA GLY A 146 3.40 -0.15 5.54
C GLY A 146 2.30 -0.44 6.58
N ALA A 147 1.11 0.13 6.38
CA ALA A 147 -0.05 -0.13 7.24
C ALA A 147 -0.51 -1.59 7.23
N VAL A 148 -0.30 -2.33 6.13
CA VAL A 148 -0.64 -3.76 6.03
C VAL A 148 0.28 -4.56 6.95
N LEU A 149 1.57 -4.21 6.98
CA LEU A 149 2.59 -4.92 7.76
C LEU A 149 2.46 -4.69 9.27
N TYR A 150 1.82 -3.59 9.69
CA TYR A 150 1.47 -3.36 11.10
C TYR A 150 0.61 -4.50 11.68
N ASN A 151 -0.17 -5.19 10.85
CA ASN A 151 -0.97 -6.34 11.29
C ASN A 151 -0.11 -7.50 11.77
N ALA A 152 1.18 -7.58 11.44
CA ALA A 152 2.07 -8.60 12.00
C ALA A 152 2.46 -8.34 13.47
N GLN A 153 2.22 -7.11 13.97
CA GLN A 153 2.62 -6.65 15.31
C GLN A 153 4.11 -6.88 15.63
N HIS A 154 4.98 -6.73 14.65
CA HIS A 154 6.43 -6.77 14.81
C HIS A 154 7.09 -5.60 14.08
N ILE A 155 8.36 -5.34 14.38
CA ILE A 155 9.13 -4.34 13.62
C ILE A 155 9.43 -4.93 12.24
N GLY A 156 8.79 -4.35 11.23
CA GLY A 156 8.94 -4.79 9.85
C GLY A 156 9.89 -3.90 9.03
N TYR A 157 10.64 -4.53 8.13
CA TYR A 157 11.45 -3.85 7.13
C TYR A 157 11.09 -4.36 5.74
N LYS A 158 10.83 -3.46 4.80
CA LYS A 158 10.47 -3.82 3.41
C LYS A 158 11.63 -3.58 2.47
N ILE A 159 11.84 -4.50 1.56
CA ILE A 159 12.89 -4.42 0.54
C ILE A 159 12.66 -3.19 -0.37
N ASN A 160 13.75 -2.50 -0.74
CA ASN A 160 13.71 -1.52 -1.83
C ASN A 160 13.74 -2.25 -3.19
N PRO A 161 12.68 -2.14 -4.03
CA PRO A 161 12.61 -2.82 -5.32
C PRO A 161 13.77 -2.51 -6.28
N GLU A 162 14.42 -1.35 -6.15
CA GLU A 162 15.56 -0.98 -6.99
C GLU A 162 16.74 -1.94 -6.85
N TYR A 163 16.96 -2.49 -5.64
CA TYR A 163 18.04 -3.44 -5.39
C TYR A 163 17.75 -4.82 -5.99
N ILE A 164 16.47 -5.22 -6.01
CA ILE A 164 16.05 -6.40 -6.75
C ILE A 164 16.28 -6.16 -8.26
N GLY A 165 15.90 -5.00 -8.78
CA GLY A 165 16.11 -4.64 -10.18
C GLY A 165 17.59 -4.72 -10.60
N LYS A 166 18.50 -4.18 -9.78
CA LYS A 166 19.96 -4.28 -10.00
C LYS A 166 20.43 -5.73 -9.97
N ALA A 167 20.01 -6.51 -8.99
CA ALA A 167 20.44 -7.90 -8.87
C ALA A 167 19.94 -8.79 -10.02
N ILE A 168 18.72 -8.54 -10.52
CA ILE A 168 18.20 -9.14 -11.76
C ILE A 168 19.10 -8.79 -12.95
N GLN A 169 19.46 -7.51 -13.11
CA GLN A 169 20.35 -7.06 -14.19
C GLN A 169 21.74 -7.72 -14.11
N GLU A 170 22.29 -7.85 -12.90
CA GLU A 170 23.57 -8.49 -12.62
C GLU A 170 23.50 -10.02 -12.68
N ARG A 171 22.30 -10.61 -12.85
CA ARG A 171 22.06 -12.05 -12.95
C ARG A 171 22.66 -12.86 -11.79
N ARG A 172 22.59 -12.30 -10.58
CA ARG A 172 23.04 -12.99 -9.37
C ARG A 172 22.10 -12.74 -8.22
N VAL A 173 22.06 -13.68 -7.28
CA VAL A 173 21.51 -13.41 -5.95
C VAL A 173 22.49 -12.48 -5.24
N ALA A 174 22.13 -11.21 -5.11
CA ALA A 174 22.91 -10.28 -4.29
C ALA A 174 22.87 -10.72 -2.82
N ARG A 175 23.92 -10.37 -2.08
CA ARG A 175 24.03 -10.63 -0.64
C ARG A 175 23.59 -9.43 0.19
N VAL A 176 23.80 -8.22 -0.33
CA VAL A 176 23.44 -6.97 0.34
C VAL A 176 22.26 -6.34 -0.36
N TYR A 177 21.24 -5.97 0.41
CA TYR A 177 20.09 -5.23 -0.08
C TYR A 177 19.73 -4.10 0.86
N ALA A 178 19.10 -3.08 0.29
CA ALA A 178 18.50 -2.02 1.06
C ALA A 178 17.08 -2.37 1.54
N PHE A 179 16.86 -2.29 2.84
CA PHE A 179 15.53 -2.34 3.43
C PHE A 179 15.16 -1.01 4.08
N GLY A 180 13.90 -0.61 3.94
CA GLY A 180 13.33 0.55 4.63
C GLY A 180 12.41 0.09 5.75
N LEU A 181 12.31 0.87 6.83
CA LEU A 181 11.31 0.61 7.87
C LEU A 181 9.93 0.55 7.22
N ALA A 182 9.22 -0.54 7.49
CA ALA A 182 7.96 -0.82 6.84
C ALA A 182 6.78 -0.07 7.49
N ASP A 183 7.04 0.97 8.27
CA ASP A 183 6.01 1.69 9.00
C ASP A 183 6.27 3.19 9.12
N SER A 184 5.18 3.96 9.03
CA SER A 184 5.07 5.38 9.36
C SER A 184 4.49 5.65 10.76
N TYR A 185 4.01 4.61 11.47
CA TYR A 185 3.36 4.68 12.79
C TYR A 185 4.20 4.11 13.95
N ALA A 186 5.27 3.37 13.69
CA ALA A 186 6.22 2.89 14.69
C ALA A 186 7.41 3.84 14.85
N ALA A 187 7.57 4.83 13.98
CA ALA A 187 8.65 5.80 14.01
C ALA A 187 8.16 7.17 14.50
N TYR A 188 8.56 7.58 15.71
CA TYR A 188 8.27 8.91 16.26
C TYR A 188 9.56 9.67 16.52
N LEU A 189 9.55 11.00 16.47
CA LEU A 189 10.73 11.79 16.82
C LEU A 189 11.08 11.61 18.30
N CYS A 190 12.37 11.36 18.58
CA CYS A 190 12.97 11.42 19.91
C CYS A 190 14.11 12.44 19.91
N ASP A 191 14.40 13.02 21.08
CA ASP A 191 15.57 13.90 21.27
C ASP A 191 15.72 14.98 20.18
N ALA A 192 14.62 15.71 19.93
CA ALA A 192 14.63 16.82 18.97
C ALA A 192 15.35 18.04 19.56
N THR A 193 16.56 18.31 19.06
CA THR A 193 17.31 19.56 19.27
C THR A 193 17.49 20.26 17.92
N PRO A 194 17.85 21.55 17.88
CA PRO A 194 18.06 22.27 16.62
C PRO A 194 19.12 21.65 15.69
N PHE A 195 20.02 20.81 16.21
CA PHE A 195 21.17 20.24 15.48
C PHE A 195 21.23 18.71 15.50
N SER A 196 20.29 18.05 16.17
CA SER A 196 20.25 16.58 16.27
C SER A 196 18.82 16.13 16.54
N TYR A 197 18.40 15.08 15.86
CA TYR A 197 17.12 14.41 16.07
C TYR A 197 17.32 12.90 15.96
N GLY A 198 16.59 12.15 16.77
CA GLY A 198 16.50 10.70 16.68
C GLY A 198 15.07 10.26 16.36
N TYR A 199 14.91 8.95 16.19
CA TYR A 199 13.59 8.33 16.05
C TYR A 199 13.41 7.21 17.06
N TYR A 200 12.31 7.23 17.82
CA TYR A 200 11.80 6.07 18.52
C TYR A 200 11.31 5.05 17.49
N ILE A 201 11.82 3.82 17.56
CA ILE A 201 11.14 2.67 16.99
C ILE A 201 10.31 2.06 18.13
N VAL A 202 9.00 2.10 17.99
CA VAL A 202 8.05 1.54 18.95
C VAL A 202 7.70 0.13 18.50
N ASN A 203 7.97 -0.84 19.35
CA ASN A 203 7.47 -2.19 19.16
C ASN A 203 5.93 -2.16 19.19
N PRO A 204 5.25 -2.54 18.10
CA PRO A 204 3.80 -2.39 18.01
C PRO A 204 3.03 -3.30 18.98
N LYS A 205 3.64 -4.40 19.44
CA LYS A 205 3.04 -5.35 20.39
C LYS A 205 3.25 -4.93 21.85
N THR A 206 4.50 -4.67 22.24
CA THR A 206 4.84 -4.33 23.64
C THR A 206 4.68 -2.85 23.96
N ARG A 207 4.60 -1.99 22.93
CA ARG A 207 4.66 -0.52 23.05
C ARG A 207 5.96 0.03 23.64
N ASN A 208 6.98 -0.81 23.80
CA ASN A 208 8.31 -0.36 24.19
C ASN A 208 8.93 0.47 23.06
N ALA A 209 9.55 1.58 23.43
CA ALA A 209 10.15 2.53 22.49
C ALA A 209 11.66 2.62 22.71
N THR A 210 12.44 2.48 21.64
CA THR A 210 13.90 2.65 21.68
C THR A 210 14.29 3.82 20.78
N CYS A 211 14.94 4.84 21.35
CA CYS A 211 15.42 6.00 20.60
C CYS A 211 16.70 5.65 19.84
N MET A 212 16.64 5.68 18.50
CA MET A 212 17.80 5.50 17.62
C MET A 212 18.32 6.87 17.16
N LYS A 213 19.63 7.11 17.30
CA LYS A 213 20.32 8.35 16.91
C LYS A 213 21.38 8.07 15.84
N GLY A 214 21.57 8.99 14.89
CA GLY A 214 22.66 8.96 13.89
C GLY A 214 22.24 8.49 12.49
N SER A 215 23.20 8.16 11.62
CA SER A 215 22.97 7.63 10.26
C SER A 215 22.25 6.27 10.22
N SER A 216 22.09 5.64 11.38
CA SER A 216 21.29 4.45 11.65
C SER A 216 19.80 4.75 11.83
N VAL A 217 19.38 6.00 11.67
CA VAL A 217 17.97 6.38 11.63
C VAL A 217 17.35 5.80 10.34
N ILE A 218 16.70 4.66 10.50
CA ILE A 218 15.92 4.01 9.45
C ILE A 218 14.61 4.78 9.29
N THR A 219 14.66 5.90 8.56
CA THR A 219 13.42 6.53 8.12
C THR A 219 12.78 5.68 7.02
N PRO A 220 11.45 5.77 6.82
CA PRO A 220 10.79 5.17 5.65
C PRO A 220 11.36 5.64 4.30
N SER A 221 12.18 6.70 4.29
CA SER A 221 12.76 7.35 3.12
C SER A 221 14.24 7.10 2.88
N VAL A 222 14.97 6.51 3.84
CA VAL A 222 16.41 6.23 3.68
C VAL A 222 16.61 4.71 3.76
N PRO A 223 16.90 4.06 2.63
CA PRO A 223 17.15 2.63 2.61
C PRO A 223 18.41 2.29 3.41
N TYR A 224 18.33 1.27 4.24
CA TYR A 224 19.46 0.77 5.02
C TYR A 224 19.98 -0.54 4.41
N GLU A 225 21.23 -0.54 3.96
CA GLU A 225 21.88 -1.71 3.38
C GLU A 225 22.22 -2.75 4.46
N ARG A 226 21.78 -3.98 4.23
CA ARG A 226 22.02 -5.13 5.11
C ARG A 226 22.40 -6.35 4.29
N ASP A 227 23.36 -7.11 4.80
CA ASP A 227 23.58 -8.48 4.35
C ASP A 227 22.35 -9.32 4.72
N ILE A 228 21.81 -10.09 3.79
CA ILE A 228 20.64 -10.93 4.06
C ILE A 228 20.90 -11.97 5.13
N CYS A 229 22.15 -12.41 5.30
CA CYS A 229 22.51 -13.38 6.33
C CYS A 229 22.61 -12.79 7.74
N GLU A 230 22.51 -11.47 7.91
CA GLU A 230 22.39 -10.83 9.21
C GLU A 230 20.94 -10.82 9.73
N ASN A 231 19.97 -11.12 8.87
CA ASN A 231 18.56 -10.96 9.15
C ASN A 231 17.92 -12.29 9.54
N GLU A 232 17.42 -12.42 10.77
CA GLU A 232 16.94 -13.72 11.27
C GLU A 232 15.65 -14.21 10.58
N TYR A 233 14.68 -13.32 10.32
CA TYR A 233 13.36 -13.68 9.77
C TYR A 233 13.11 -13.01 8.41
N HIS A 234 12.88 -13.83 7.38
CA HIS A 234 12.53 -13.39 6.04
C HIS A 234 11.12 -13.80 5.66
N TYR A 235 10.33 -12.86 5.14
CA TYR A 235 8.97 -13.09 4.68
C TYR A 235 8.90 -12.97 3.16
N PHE A 236 8.40 -14.01 2.51
CA PHE A 236 8.22 -14.09 1.05
C PHE A 236 6.75 -14.25 0.70
N ASN A 237 6.32 -13.59 -0.37
CA ASN A 237 4.98 -13.71 -0.94
C ASN A 237 5.10 -13.94 -2.46
N ALA A 238 4.40 -14.96 -2.98
CA ALA A 238 4.43 -15.32 -4.39
C ALA A 238 3.52 -14.46 -5.29
N GLN A 239 2.55 -13.73 -4.73
CA GLN A 239 1.63 -12.86 -5.47
C GLN A 239 2.23 -11.48 -5.76
N SER A 240 2.20 -11.10 -7.03
CA SER A 240 2.45 -9.72 -7.43
C SER A 240 1.94 -9.44 -8.85
N SER A 241 1.57 -8.18 -9.10
CA SER A 241 1.37 -7.64 -10.45
C SER A 241 2.68 -7.33 -11.19
N ASN A 242 3.83 -7.35 -10.49
CA ASN A 242 5.18 -7.21 -11.04
C ASN A 242 5.96 -8.51 -10.85
N GLU A 243 5.69 -9.45 -11.76
CA GLU A 243 6.21 -10.82 -11.73
C GLU A 243 7.75 -10.91 -11.63
N PRO A 244 8.56 -10.12 -12.36
CA PRO A 244 10.02 -10.18 -12.23
C PRO A 244 10.53 -9.98 -10.79
N LEU A 245 9.90 -9.08 -10.02
CA LEU A 245 10.33 -8.78 -8.65
C LEU A 245 9.89 -9.86 -7.65
N SER A 246 8.69 -10.42 -7.80
CA SER A 246 8.22 -11.51 -6.94
C SER A 246 8.96 -12.80 -7.24
N GLN A 247 9.19 -13.13 -8.51
CA GLN A 247 9.98 -14.31 -8.90
C GLN A 247 11.41 -14.23 -8.37
N TYR A 248 12.06 -13.07 -8.49
CA TYR A 248 13.39 -12.89 -7.89
C TYR A 248 13.35 -13.10 -6.37
N SER A 249 12.34 -12.60 -5.68
CA SER A 249 12.17 -12.83 -4.23
C SER A 249 12.06 -14.33 -3.91
N LEU A 250 11.35 -15.10 -4.74
CA LEU A 250 11.26 -16.57 -4.58
C LEU A 250 12.59 -17.28 -4.88
N ILE A 251 13.41 -16.76 -5.80
CA ILE A 251 14.77 -17.27 -6.03
C ILE A 251 15.63 -17.04 -4.80
N VAL A 252 15.56 -15.86 -4.17
CA VAL A 252 16.27 -15.61 -2.92
C VAL A 252 15.81 -16.58 -1.82
N ARG A 253 14.50 -16.80 -1.68
CA ARG A 253 13.96 -17.82 -0.77
C ARG A 253 14.60 -19.18 -1.01
N GLN A 254 14.66 -19.61 -2.26
CA GLN A 254 15.28 -20.89 -2.62
C GLN A 254 16.77 -20.91 -2.25
N ALA A 255 17.49 -19.81 -2.48
CA ALA A 255 18.91 -19.69 -2.17
C ALA A 255 19.18 -19.82 -0.67
N LEU A 256 18.33 -19.21 0.16
CA LEU A 256 18.42 -19.34 1.62
C LEU A 256 18.18 -20.78 2.07
N LEU A 257 17.19 -21.47 1.48
CA LEU A 257 16.86 -22.86 1.83
C LEU A 257 17.97 -23.84 1.43
N GLU A 258 18.61 -23.64 0.28
CA GLU A 258 19.72 -24.48 -0.19
C GLU A 258 21.01 -24.30 0.63
N GLY A 259 21.18 -23.15 1.28
CA GLY A 259 22.33 -22.86 2.13
C GLY A 259 22.41 -23.72 3.41
N ASN A 260 21.39 -24.54 3.72
CA ASN A 260 21.26 -25.40 4.93
C ASN A 260 21.29 -24.67 6.29
N MET A 261 21.58 -23.37 6.30
CA MET A 261 21.60 -22.49 7.50
C MET A 261 20.26 -21.82 7.78
N SER A 262 19.21 -22.22 7.08
CA SER A 262 17.85 -21.72 7.27
C SER A 262 16.84 -22.86 7.38
N GLU A 263 15.64 -22.52 7.85
CA GLU A 263 14.48 -23.40 7.89
C GLU A 263 13.21 -22.63 7.49
N GLU A 264 12.31 -23.31 6.80
CA GLU A 264 10.97 -22.80 6.54
C GLU A 264 10.07 -23.08 7.75
N ILE A 265 9.80 -22.04 8.54
CA ILE A 265 9.03 -22.15 9.80
C ILE A 265 7.52 -21.99 9.58
N TYR A 266 7.12 -21.43 8.43
CA TYR A 266 5.73 -21.31 8.03
C TYR A 266 5.62 -21.35 6.51
N ARG A 267 4.61 -22.07 6.01
CA ARG A 267 4.24 -22.08 4.59
C ARG A 267 2.74 -22.28 4.42
N ASN A 268 2.16 -21.48 3.54
CA ASN A 268 0.86 -21.74 2.93
C ASN A 268 0.99 -21.62 1.39
N ASP A 269 -0.11 -21.60 0.66
CA ASP A 269 -0.09 -21.56 -0.82
C ASP A 269 0.57 -20.29 -1.39
N LEU A 270 0.64 -19.20 -0.61
CA LEU A 270 1.10 -17.89 -1.07
C LEU A 270 2.36 -17.39 -0.36
N VAL A 271 2.49 -17.73 0.92
CA VAL A 271 3.44 -17.14 1.85
C VAL A 271 4.41 -18.20 2.36
N SER A 272 5.67 -17.81 2.47
CA SER A 272 6.72 -18.58 3.12
C SER A 272 7.49 -17.69 4.08
N ILE A 273 7.75 -18.18 5.29
CA ILE A 273 8.58 -17.50 6.28
C ILE A 273 9.80 -18.38 6.53
N ILE A 274 10.98 -17.80 6.28
CA ILE A 274 12.27 -18.44 6.49
C ILE A 274 12.91 -17.86 7.74
N LYS A 275 13.42 -18.74 8.61
CA LYS A 275 14.24 -18.38 9.76
C LYS A 275 15.67 -18.85 9.56
N LEU A 276 16.64 -17.99 9.80
CA LEU A 276 18.04 -18.38 9.87
C LEU A 276 18.33 -19.06 11.21
N LYS A 277 19.03 -20.20 11.17
CA LYS A 277 19.46 -20.92 12.38
C LYS A 277 20.56 -20.15 13.11
N GLN A 278 21.36 -19.39 12.36
CA GLN A 278 22.43 -18.53 12.86
C GLN A 278 22.60 -17.33 11.92
N THR A 279 22.75 -16.14 12.48
CA THR A 279 23.00 -14.90 11.73
C THR A 279 24.50 -14.60 11.61
N GLY A 280 24.88 -13.84 10.59
CA GLY A 280 26.27 -13.41 10.34
C GLY A 280 27.18 -14.47 9.72
N VAL A 281 26.65 -15.66 9.42
CA VAL A 281 27.34 -16.74 8.70
C VAL A 281 26.80 -16.84 7.28
N ASP A 282 27.56 -17.46 6.37
CA ASP A 282 27.06 -17.61 5.00
C ASP A 282 25.79 -18.48 4.97
N CYS A 283 24.72 -17.92 4.43
CA CYS A 283 23.38 -18.48 4.48
C CYS A 283 22.79 -18.79 3.11
N ILE A 284 23.55 -18.52 2.03
CA ILE A 284 23.09 -18.61 0.65
C ILE A 284 23.73 -19.84 -0.01
N GLY A 285 22.92 -20.72 -0.58
CA GLY A 285 23.38 -21.80 -1.46
C GLY A 285 23.80 -21.29 -2.85
N ASN A 286 24.60 -22.07 -3.57
CA ASN A 286 25.02 -21.70 -4.93
C ASN A 286 23.86 -21.74 -5.93
N ILE A 287 23.14 -20.63 -6.09
CA ILE A 287 22.12 -20.45 -7.13
C ILE A 287 22.68 -19.60 -8.28
N THR A 288 22.97 -20.25 -9.40
CA THR A 288 23.15 -19.58 -10.69
C THR A 288 21.79 -19.36 -11.35
N LEU A 289 21.45 -18.10 -11.64
CA LEU A 289 20.28 -17.76 -12.45
C LEU A 289 20.50 -18.27 -13.89
N SER A 290 19.92 -19.43 -14.25
CA SER A 290 20.04 -19.97 -15.61
C SER A 290 19.14 -19.22 -16.59
N THR A 291 19.63 -19.02 -17.80
CA THR A 291 18.90 -18.42 -18.92
C THR A 291 17.67 -19.26 -19.29
N ALA A 292 16.50 -18.61 -19.35
CA ALA A 292 15.44 -18.99 -20.27
C ALA A 292 15.59 -18.17 -21.56
#